data_AF-A0A2S5IW58-F1
#
_entry.id   AF-A0A2S5IW58-F1
#
_cell.length_a   1.000
_cell.length_b   1.000
_cell.length_c   1.000
_cell.angle_alpha   90.00
_cell.angle_beta   90.00
_cell.angle_gamma   90.00
#
_symmetry.space_group_name_H-M   'P 1'
#
loop_
_entity.id
_entity.type
_entity.pdbx_description
1 polymer ?
#
loop_
_entity_poly.entity_id
_entity_poly.type
_entity_poly.pdbx_seq_one_letter_code
_entity_poly.pdbx_strand_id
1 'polypeptide(L)'
;MAASGRPPAAAPRSRAGLLERRNVLVGILFGCGIIAFIDEAVFHQLLHWHHFYDRSTPDAGLVSDGLFHAFSWFATVASLFLFADLRRRNALDTRRWVGGTLVGIGAFQLYDGLMHHKILDLHQIRYGVDLLPYDLLWNGAAAAFLLAGLLVLRTAGRAGRRGDAADRG
;
A
#
# COMPACT_ATOMS: atom_id res chain seq x y z
N MET A 1 -20.04 36.96 31.64
CA MET A 1 -18.74 36.28 31.76
C MET A 1 -18.87 34.89 31.16
N ALA A 2 -18.41 34.70 29.92
CA ALA A 2 -18.46 33.41 29.23
C ALA A 2 -17.14 32.66 29.48
N ALA A 3 -17.23 31.46 30.08
CA ALA A 3 -16.09 30.58 30.27
C ALA A 3 -15.68 29.99 28.91
N SER A 4 -14.53 30.43 28.38
CA SER A 4 -13.90 29.84 27.21
C SER A 4 -13.24 28.51 27.59
N GLY A 5 -14.03 27.43 27.57
CA GLY A 5 -13.52 26.07 27.73
C GLY A 5 -12.67 25.66 26.53
N ARG A 6 -11.34 25.81 26.63
CA ARG A 6 -10.41 25.21 25.67
C ARG A 6 -10.62 23.69 25.68
N PRO A 7 -10.85 23.04 24.53
CA PRO A 7 -11.03 21.58 24.50
C PRO A 7 -9.77 20.89 25.05
N PRO A 8 -9.91 19.79 25.80
CA PRO A 8 -8.78 19.09 26.39
C PRO A 8 -7.83 18.63 25.29
N ALA A 9 -6.54 18.93 25.46
CA ALA A 9 -5.50 18.47 24.56
C ALA A 9 -5.52 16.93 24.49
N ALA A 10 -5.53 16.38 23.27
CA ALA A 10 -5.55 14.95 23.06
C ALA A 10 -4.37 14.27 23.79
N ALA A 11 -4.66 13.29 24.65
CA ALA A 11 -3.64 12.58 25.41
C ALA A 11 -2.60 11.93 24.46
N PRO A 12 -1.29 11.99 24.82
CA PRO A 12 -0.24 11.40 24.00
C PRO A 12 -0.47 9.90 23.80
N ARG A 13 -0.32 9.40 22.57
CA ARG A 13 -0.49 7.98 22.25
C ARG A 13 0.53 7.15 23.02
N SER A 14 0.11 5.99 23.52
CA SER A 14 1.04 5.05 24.16
C SER A 14 2.14 4.62 23.19
N ARG A 15 3.35 4.40 23.72
CA ARG A 15 4.51 3.93 22.94
C ARG A 15 4.20 2.64 22.16
N ALA A 16 3.42 1.74 22.75
CA ALA A 16 2.92 0.53 22.10
C ALA A 16 2.06 0.86 20.87
N GLY A 17 1.08 1.76 21.01
CA GLY A 17 0.22 2.17 19.89
C GLY A 17 0.98 2.87 18.74
N LEU A 18 2.09 3.54 19.02
CA LEU A 18 2.96 4.12 17.99
C LEU A 18 3.73 3.03 17.21
N LEU A 19 4.27 2.02 17.90
CA LEU A 19 4.98 0.90 17.26
C LEU A 19 4.05 0.03 16.42
N GLU A 20 2.83 -0.21 16.89
CA GLU A 20 1.80 -0.90 16.12
C GLU A 20 1.51 -0.20 14.80
N ARG A 21 1.28 1.12 14.84
CA ARG A 21 1.06 1.93 13.62
C ARG A 21 2.29 1.92 12.72
N ARG A 22 3.49 1.98 13.29
CA ARG A 22 4.73 1.95 12.53
C ARG A 22 4.89 0.65 11.75
N ASN A 23 4.59 -0.51 12.33
CA ASN A 23 4.62 -1.80 11.62
C ASN A 23 3.66 -1.80 10.42
N VAL A 24 2.43 -1.30 10.61
CA VAL A 24 1.44 -1.21 9.53
C VAL A 24 1.90 -0.25 8.43
N LEU A 25 2.40 0.94 8.78
CA LEU A 25 2.86 1.92 7.80
C LEU A 25 4.06 1.45 7.00
N VAL A 26 5.02 0.77 7.65
CA VAL A 26 6.16 0.15 6.97
C VAL A 26 5.70 -0.94 6.01
N GLY A 27 4.72 -1.75 6.42
CA GLY A 27 4.08 -2.73 5.55
C GLY A 27 3.40 -2.06 4.36
N ILE A 28 2.55 -1.05 4.57
CA ILE A 28 1.87 -0.33 3.48
C ILE A 28 2.87 0.25 2.49
N LEU A 29 3.93 0.92 2.96
CA LEU A 29 4.96 1.49 2.09
C LEU A 29 5.65 0.41 1.25
N PHE A 30 6.01 -0.73 1.88
CA PHE A 30 6.58 -1.87 1.17
C PHE A 30 5.60 -2.43 0.14
N GLY A 31 4.34 -2.62 0.51
CA GLY A 31 3.28 -3.13 -0.36
C GLY A 31 3.05 -2.26 -1.59
N CYS A 32 2.93 -0.94 -1.42
CA CYS A 32 2.81 0.00 -2.54
C CYS A 32 4.05 -0.03 -3.43
N GLY A 33 5.25 -0.01 -2.83
CA GLY A 33 6.50 -0.02 -3.59
C GLY A 33 6.68 -1.30 -4.41
N ILE A 34 6.50 -2.47 -3.80
CA ILE A 34 6.77 -3.74 -4.47
C ILE A 34 5.76 -4.04 -5.57
N ILE A 35 4.48 -3.69 -5.38
CA ILE A 35 3.49 -3.94 -6.43
C ILE A 35 3.69 -3.00 -7.62
N ALA A 36 3.97 -1.72 -7.38
CA ALA A 36 4.27 -0.76 -8.43
C ALA A 36 5.55 -1.13 -9.19
N PHE A 37 6.56 -1.67 -8.50
CA PHE A 37 7.77 -2.18 -9.14
C PHE A 37 7.47 -3.39 -10.03
N ILE A 38 6.69 -4.36 -9.52
CA ILE A 38 6.29 -5.55 -10.29
C ILE A 38 5.49 -5.13 -11.53
N ASP A 39 4.59 -4.17 -11.35
CA ASP A 39 3.73 -3.64 -12.39
C ASP A 39 4.55 -3.06 -13.55
N GLU A 40 5.44 -2.12 -13.23
CA GLU A 40 6.39 -1.54 -14.18
C GLU A 40 7.29 -2.58 -14.85
N ALA A 41 7.93 -3.45 -14.06
CA ALA A 41 8.86 -4.43 -14.61
C ALA A 41 8.13 -5.43 -15.53
N VAL A 42 6.99 -5.95 -15.11
CA VAL A 42 6.31 -7.02 -15.84
C VAL A 42 5.44 -6.46 -16.96
N PHE A 43 4.53 -5.54 -16.68
CA PHE A 43 3.54 -5.10 -17.64
C PHE A 43 4.05 -3.98 -18.54
N HIS A 44 4.84 -3.04 -18.02
CA HIS A 44 5.36 -1.94 -18.84
C HIS A 44 6.60 -2.39 -19.64
N GLN A 45 7.59 -2.98 -18.97
CA GLN A 45 8.91 -3.22 -19.57
C GLN A 45 9.04 -4.58 -20.26
N LEU A 46 8.57 -5.66 -19.64
CA LEU A 46 8.73 -7.01 -20.21
C LEU A 46 7.64 -7.33 -21.23
N LEU A 47 6.38 -7.11 -20.85
CA LEU A 47 5.24 -7.47 -21.68
C LEU A 47 4.77 -6.37 -22.62
N HIS A 48 5.19 -5.11 -22.37
CA HIS A 48 4.78 -3.94 -23.17
C HIS A 48 3.25 -3.84 -23.31
N TRP A 49 2.51 -4.11 -22.24
CA TRP A 49 1.05 -4.05 -22.25
C TRP A 49 0.54 -2.60 -22.27
N HIS A 50 1.25 -1.70 -21.60
CA HIS A 50 0.93 -0.27 -21.48
C HIS A 50 2.16 0.51 -20.98
N HIS A 51 2.14 1.84 -21.13
CA HIS A 51 3.05 2.75 -20.42
C HIS A 51 2.27 3.53 -19.38
N PHE A 52 2.98 4.16 -18.43
CA PHE A 52 2.36 4.95 -17.37
C PHE A 52 1.58 6.16 -17.92
N TYR A 53 2.07 6.76 -19.01
CA TYR A 53 1.43 7.91 -19.64
C TYR A 53 1.36 7.77 -21.16
N ASP A 54 0.21 7.31 -21.66
CA ASP A 54 -0.05 7.06 -23.08
C ASP A 54 -0.68 8.25 -23.82
N ARG A 55 -0.95 9.36 -23.12
CA ARG A 55 -1.59 10.55 -23.73
C ARG A 55 -0.62 11.49 -24.46
N SER A 56 0.57 11.02 -24.84
CA SER A 56 1.63 11.80 -25.45
C SER A 56 2.46 10.95 -26.42
N THR A 57 3.76 11.22 -26.55
CA THR A 57 4.69 10.46 -27.39
C THR A 57 5.21 9.21 -26.67
N PRO A 58 5.68 8.18 -27.41
CA PRO A 58 6.33 7.02 -26.83
C PRO A 58 7.52 7.38 -25.92
N ASP A 59 8.32 8.40 -26.29
CA ASP A 59 9.42 8.87 -25.46
C ASP A 59 8.94 9.42 -24.11
N ALA A 60 7.80 10.13 -24.09
CA ALA A 60 7.21 10.62 -22.86
C ALA A 60 6.69 9.46 -21.98
N GLY A 61 6.07 8.44 -22.60
CA GLY A 61 5.67 7.20 -21.93
C GLY A 61 6.86 6.51 -21.27
N LEU A 62 7.95 6.29 -22.02
CA LEU A 62 9.17 5.66 -21.53
C LEU A 62 9.84 6.43 -20.38
N VAL A 63 9.89 7.77 -20.46
CA VAL A 63 10.41 8.60 -19.37
C VAL A 63 9.52 8.49 -18.13
N SER A 64 8.19 8.49 -18.32
CA SER A 64 7.25 8.36 -17.21
C SER A 64 7.34 7.01 -16.50
N ASP A 65 7.50 5.92 -17.26
CA ASP A 65 7.78 4.57 -16.74
C ASP A 65 9.05 4.58 -15.89
N GLY A 66 10.14 5.14 -16.42
CA GLY A 66 11.42 5.22 -15.71
C GLY A 66 11.33 5.98 -14.37
N LEU A 67 10.57 7.08 -14.32
CA LEU A 67 10.35 7.85 -13.10
C LEU A 67 9.49 7.09 -12.08
N PHE A 68 8.42 6.44 -12.53
CA PHE A 68 7.54 5.66 -11.66
C PHE A 68 8.24 4.40 -11.13
N HIS A 69 9.03 3.73 -11.98
CA HIS A 69 9.88 2.61 -11.60
C HIS A 69 10.95 3.02 -10.58
N ALA A 70 11.61 4.16 -10.76
CA ALA A 70 12.55 4.67 -9.77
C ALA A 70 11.85 4.94 -8.43
N PHE A 71 10.68 5.59 -8.45
CA PHE A 71 9.90 5.87 -7.24
C PHE A 71 9.49 4.59 -6.50
N SER A 72 8.95 3.59 -7.21
CA SER A 72 8.51 2.32 -6.63
C SER A 72 9.68 1.54 -6.03
N TRP A 73 10.84 1.55 -6.70
CA TRP A 73 12.06 0.94 -6.20
C TRP A 73 12.57 1.63 -4.93
N PHE A 74 12.63 2.96 -4.90
CA PHE A 74 13.02 3.70 -3.70
C PHE A 74 12.06 3.45 -2.53
N ALA A 75 10.75 3.42 -2.77
CA ALA A 75 9.76 3.09 -1.74
C ALA A 75 9.99 1.68 -1.18
N THR A 76 10.23 0.70 -2.06
CA THR A 76 10.55 -0.68 -1.69
C THR A 76 11.80 -0.73 -0.81
N VAL A 77 12.92 -0.19 -1.28
CA VAL A 77 14.20 -0.20 -0.55
C VAL A 77 14.11 0.56 0.77
N ALA A 78 13.51 1.75 0.78
CA ALA A 78 13.33 2.55 2.00
C ALA A 78 12.50 1.80 3.05
N SER A 79 11.41 1.14 2.64
CA SER A 79 10.60 0.33 3.56
C SER A 79 11.34 -0.88 4.11
N LEU A 80 12.26 -1.50 3.34
CA LEU A 80 13.12 -2.58 3.82
C LEU A 80 14.12 -2.09 4.89
N PHE A 81 14.67 -0.88 4.75
CA PHE A 81 15.47 -0.26 5.81
C PHE A 81 14.64 0.00 7.08
N LEU A 82 13.40 0.47 6.93
CA LEU A 82 12.50 0.66 8.06
C LEU A 82 12.10 -0.67 8.73
N PHE A 83 11.90 -1.72 7.93
CA PHE A 83 11.67 -3.08 8.41
C PHE A 83 12.89 -3.60 9.20
N ALA A 84 14.10 -3.40 8.67
CA ALA A 84 15.33 -3.76 9.36
C ALA A 84 15.49 -3.00 10.70
N ASP A 85 15.11 -1.71 10.76
CA ASP A 85 15.09 -0.95 12.01
C ASP A 85 14.07 -1.49 13.02
N LEU A 86 12.87 -1.87 12.59
CA LEU A 86 11.86 -2.52 13.44
C LEU A 86 12.40 -3.82 14.04
N ARG A 87 13.03 -4.66 13.20
CA ARG A 87 13.62 -5.93 13.62
C ARG A 87 14.78 -5.72 14.59
N ARG A 88 15.70 -4.80 14.30
CA ARG A 88 16.85 -4.47 15.15
C ARG A 88 16.44 -3.99 16.55
N ARG A 89 15.28 -3.32 16.66
CA ARG A 89 14.74 -2.81 17.93
C ARG A 89 13.83 -3.80 18.65
N ASN A 90 13.72 -5.05 18.19
CA ASN A 90 12.75 -6.05 18.69
C ASN A 90 11.30 -5.52 18.71
N ALA A 91 10.96 -4.66 17.74
CA ALA A 91 9.67 -3.99 17.64
C ALA A 91 8.84 -4.46 16.43
N LEU A 92 9.33 -5.46 15.69
CA LEU A 92 8.66 -6.03 14.54
C LEU A 92 7.48 -6.91 14.99
N ASP A 93 6.28 -6.53 14.57
CA ASP A 93 5.09 -7.38 14.57
C ASP A 93 4.85 -7.83 13.12
N THR A 94 5.31 -9.04 12.80
CA THR A 94 5.24 -9.61 11.45
C THR A 94 3.80 -9.65 10.94
N ARG A 95 2.81 -9.93 11.79
CA ARG A 95 1.41 -10.00 11.37
C ARG A 95 0.89 -8.64 10.95
N ARG A 96 1.23 -7.58 11.69
CA ARG A 96 0.87 -6.20 11.33
C ARG A 96 1.61 -5.70 10.10
N TRP A 97 2.88 -6.06 9.96
CA TRP A 97 3.65 -5.73 8.77
C TRP A 97 3.05 -6.42 7.52
N VAL A 98 2.79 -7.72 7.56
CA VAL A 98 2.13 -8.46 6.46
C VAL A 98 0.75 -7.87 6.16
N GLY A 99 -0.06 -7.59 7.18
CA GLY A 99 -1.36 -6.94 6.99
C GLY A 99 -1.24 -5.58 6.31
N GLY A 100 -0.25 -4.78 6.69
CA GLY A 100 0.07 -3.51 6.03
C GLY A 100 0.50 -3.70 4.57
N THR A 101 1.38 -4.67 4.29
CA THR A 101 1.83 -5.00 2.93
C THR A 101 0.67 -5.35 2.01
N LEU A 102 -0.23 -6.23 2.45
CA LEU A 102 -1.41 -6.62 1.67
C LEU A 102 -2.36 -5.43 1.42
N VAL A 103 -2.54 -4.56 2.43
CA VAL A 103 -3.30 -3.30 2.26
C VAL A 103 -2.62 -2.40 1.24
N GLY A 104 -1.30 -2.22 1.31
CA GLY A 104 -0.54 -1.42 0.34
C GLY A 104 -0.69 -1.94 -1.08
N ILE A 105 -0.48 -3.24 -1.29
CA ILE A 105 -0.66 -3.92 -2.59
C ILE A 105 -2.06 -3.65 -3.15
N GLY A 106 -3.10 -3.98 -2.37
CA GLY A 106 -4.47 -3.90 -2.84
C GLY A 106 -4.95 -2.46 -3.04
N ALA A 107 -4.61 -1.55 -2.13
CA ALA A 107 -4.99 -0.15 -2.25
C ALA A 107 -4.32 0.54 -3.44
N PHE A 108 -3.04 0.24 -3.70
CA PHE A 108 -2.32 0.81 -4.82
C PHE A 108 -2.89 0.32 -6.16
N GLN A 109 -3.10 -0.99 -6.32
CA GLN A 109 -3.65 -1.53 -7.57
C GLN A 109 -5.10 -1.10 -7.82
N LEU A 110 -5.91 -0.93 -6.77
CA LEU A 110 -7.24 -0.34 -6.92
C LEU A 110 -7.18 1.13 -7.30
N TYR A 111 -6.25 1.88 -6.71
CA TYR A 111 -6.07 3.29 -7.05
C TYR A 111 -5.65 3.44 -8.51
N ASP A 112 -4.68 2.66 -8.97
CA ASP A 112 -4.23 2.63 -10.35
C ASP A 112 -5.37 2.22 -11.31
N GLY A 113 -5.98 1.05 -11.05
CA GLY A 113 -7.04 0.49 -11.88
C GLY A 113 -8.30 1.35 -11.99
N LEU A 114 -8.61 2.18 -10.99
CA LEU A 114 -9.78 3.08 -11.02
C LEU A 114 -9.41 4.50 -11.43
N MET A 115 -8.40 5.10 -10.78
CA MET A 115 -8.07 6.50 -11.02
C MET A 115 -7.29 6.66 -12.31
N HIS A 116 -6.19 5.94 -12.50
CA HIS A 116 -5.36 6.10 -13.69
C HIS A 116 -6.05 5.54 -14.93
N HIS A 117 -6.67 4.37 -14.84
CA HIS A 117 -7.25 3.72 -16.03
C HIS A 117 -8.65 4.18 -16.41
N LYS A 118 -9.49 4.60 -15.44
CA LYS A 118 -10.92 4.88 -15.73
C LYS A 118 -11.31 6.33 -15.54
N ILE A 119 -10.81 6.99 -14.50
CA ILE A 119 -11.16 8.39 -14.24
C ILE A 119 -10.29 9.35 -15.04
N LEU A 120 -8.96 9.18 -14.96
CA LEU A 120 -8.00 10.05 -15.63
C LEU A 120 -7.66 9.60 -17.03
N ASP A 121 -7.89 8.31 -17.33
CA ASP A 121 -7.60 7.68 -18.62
C ASP A 121 -6.17 7.99 -19.08
N LEU A 122 -5.20 7.79 -18.18
CA LEU A 122 -3.78 8.01 -18.45
C LEU A 122 -3.19 6.89 -19.31
N HIS A 123 -3.65 5.67 -19.06
CA HIS A 123 -3.34 4.45 -19.78
C HIS A 123 -4.41 3.38 -19.48
N GLN A 124 -4.46 2.30 -20.24
CA GLN A 124 -5.34 1.16 -19.97
C GLN A 124 -4.53 -0.07 -19.56
N ILE A 125 -5.11 -0.96 -18.74
CA ILE A 125 -4.47 -2.23 -18.32
C ILE A 125 -3.90 -3.01 -19.50
N ARG A 126 -4.62 -3.01 -20.62
CA ARG A 126 -4.20 -3.72 -21.82
C ARG A 126 -4.86 -3.16 -23.07
N TYR A 127 -4.06 -2.92 -24.10
CA TYR A 127 -4.56 -2.48 -25.40
C TYR A 127 -4.81 -3.65 -26.36
N GLY A 128 -5.67 -3.40 -27.37
CA GLY A 128 -5.90 -4.32 -28.50
C GLY A 128 -6.68 -5.59 -28.17
N VAL A 129 -7.39 -5.64 -27.04
CA VAL A 129 -8.16 -6.80 -26.57
C VAL A 129 -9.53 -6.38 -26.05
N ASP A 130 -10.44 -7.34 -25.82
CA ASP A 130 -11.58 -7.11 -24.93
C ASP A 130 -11.05 -6.81 -23.52
N LEU A 131 -11.29 -5.58 -23.07
CA LEU A 131 -10.67 -5.03 -21.87
C LEU A 131 -11.35 -5.50 -20.58
N LEU A 132 -12.65 -5.80 -20.65
CA LEU A 132 -13.47 -6.08 -19.46
C LEU A 132 -12.91 -7.25 -18.60
N PRO A 133 -12.47 -8.40 -19.17
CA PRO A 133 -11.88 -9.47 -18.36
C PRO A 133 -10.61 -9.05 -17.62
N TYR A 134 -9.78 -8.18 -18.22
CA TYR A 134 -8.55 -7.68 -17.61
C TYR A 134 -8.85 -6.68 -16.50
N ASP A 135 -9.81 -5.77 -16.72
CA ASP A 135 -10.30 -4.84 -15.70
C ASP A 135 -10.84 -5.57 -14.47
N LEU A 136 -11.65 -6.60 -14.68
CA LEU A 136 -12.23 -7.40 -13.60
C LEU A 136 -11.17 -8.18 -12.84
N LEU A 137 -10.20 -8.78 -13.55
CA LEU A 137 -9.12 -9.53 -12.91
C LEU A 137 -8.21 -8.60 -12.09
N TRP A 138 -7.83 -7.45 -12.64
CA TRP A 138 -6.96 -6.48 -11.97
C TRP A 138 -7.59 -5.91 -10.70
N ASN A 139 -8.79 -5.32 -10.84
CA ASN A 139 -9.49 -4.71 -9.72
C ASN A 139 -10.00 -5.77 -8.73
N GLY A 140 -10.38 -6.95 -9.21
CA GLY A 140 -10.76 -8.08 -8.37
C GLY A 140 -9.60 -8.59 -7.50
N ALA A 141 -8.41 -8.76 -8.09
CA ALA A 141 -7.21 -9.14 -7.35
C ALA A 141 -6.82 -8.07 -6.33
N ALA A 142 -6.86 -6.79 -6.74
CA ALA A 142 -6.56 -5.66 -5.87
C ALA A 142 -7.51 -5.59 -4.66
N ALA A 143 -8.82 -5.75 -4.88
CA ALA A 143 -9.80 -5.84 -3.81
C ALA A 143 -9.56 -7.03 -2.88
N ALA A 144 -9.21 -8.20 -3.44
CA ALA A 144 -8.90 -9.39 -2.64
C ALA A 144 -7.69 -9.16 -1.71
N PHE A 145 -6.60 -8.58 -2.21
CA PHE A 145 -5.44 -8.21 -1.41
C PHE A 145 -5.79 -7.20 -0.31
N LEU A 146 -6.55 -6.15 -0.65
CA LEU A 146 -6.97 -5.14 0.32
C LEU A 146 -7.81 -5.76 1.44
N LEU A 147 -8.82 -6.58 1.09
CA LEU A 147 -9.68 -7.24 2.06
C LEU A 147 -8.91 -8.22 2.95
N ALA A 148 -7.99 -9.00 2.36
CA ALA A 148 -7.12 -9.91 3.11
C ALA A 148 -6.24 -9.15 4.11
N GLY A 149 -5.62 -8.05 3.68
CA GLY A 149 -4.81 -7.20 4.57
C GLY A 149 -5.63 -6.61 5.72
N LEU A 150 -6.82 -6.08 5.42
CA LEU A 150 -7.73 -5.58 6.45
C LEU A 150 -8.16 -6.67 7.44
N LEU A 151 -8.39 -7.91 6.97
CA LEU A 151 -8.72 -9.04 7.83
C LEU A 151 -7.53 -9.43 8.74
N VAL A 152 -6.30 -9.45 8.21
CA VAL A 152 -5.09 -9.70 8.98
C VAL A 152 -4.90 -8.65 10.08
N LEU A 153 -5.09 -7.36 9.76
CA LEU A 153 -4.97 -6.27 10.73
C LEU A 153 -6.06 -6.31 11.81
N ARG A 154 -7.32 -6.60 11.43
CA ARG A 154 -8.44 -6.76 12.38
C ARG A 154 -8.18 -7.88 13.37
N THR A 155 -7.65 -9.00 12.89
CA THR A 155 -7.38 -10.17 13.74
C THR A 155 -6.16 -9.98 14.62
N ALA A 156 -5.15 -9.23 14.17
CA ALA A 156 -4.00 -8.83 15.00
C ALA A 156 -4.41 -7.94 16.19
N GLY A 157 -5.29 -6.95 15.96
CA GLY A 157 -5.78 -6.07 17.03
C GLY A 157 -6.64 -6.79 18.09
N ARG A 158 -7.39 -7.83 17.69
CA ARG A 158 -8.18 -8.66 18.63
C ARG A 158 -7.30 -9.54 19.51
N ALA A 159 -6.20 -10.08 18.98
CA ALA A 159 -5.26 -10.89 19.75
C ALA A 159 -4.57 -10.09 20.86
N GLY A 160 -4.11 -8.86 20.55
CA GLY A 160 -3.49 -7.97 21.55
C GLY A 160 -4.44 -7.63 22.71
N ARG A 161 -5.71 -7.30 22.41
CA ARG A 161 -6.70 -6.96 23.44
C ARG A 161 -7.08 -8.14 24.35
N ARG A 162 -7.02 -9.38 23.85
CA ARG A 162 -7.25 -10.58 24.67
C ARG A 162 -6.09 -10.87 25.62
N GLY A 163 -4.84 -10.67 25.17
CA GLY A 163 -3.66 -10.79 26.01
C GLY A 163 -3.67 -9.80 27.18
N ASP A 164 -3.97 -8.52 26.90
CA ASP A 164 -4.06 -7.47 27.93
C ASP A 164 -5.15 -7.71 28.98
N ALA A 165 -6.24 -8.41 28.61
CA ALA A 165 -7.32 -8.74 29.53
C ALA A 165 -6.99 -9.95 30.42
N ALA A 166 -6.20 -10.91 29.91
CA ALA A 166 -5.76 -12.09 30.66
C ALA A 166 -4.64 -11.77 31.68
N ASP A 167 -3.80 -10.76 31.41
CA ASP A 167 -2.72 -10.32 32.32
C ASP A 167 -3.23 -9.44 33.49
N ARG A 168 -4.50 -9.02 33.47
CA ARG A 168 -5.11 -8.14 34.49
C ARG A 168 -6.08 -8.85 35.45
N GLY A 169 -6.31 -10.15 35.29
CA GLY A 169 -7.21 -10.96 36.13
C GLY A 169 -6.44 -12.02 36.88
#